data_AF-A0A3L7TGY1-F1
#
_entry.id   AF-A0A3L7TGY1-F1
#
_cell.length_a   1.000
_cell.length_b   1.000
_cell.length_c   1.000
_cell.angle_alpha   90.00
_cell.angle_beta   90.00
_cell.angle_gamma   90.00
#
_symmetry.space_group_name_H-M   'P 1'
#
loop_
_entity.id
_entity.type
_entity.pdbx_description
1 polymer ?
#
loop_
_entity_poly.entity_id
_entity_poly.type
_entity_poly.pdbx_seq_one_letter_code
_entity_poly.pdbx_strand_id
1 'polypeptide(L)'
;MKNQFLIAALAITAIATTASADLVAGWSMTTSVPGATTGVAFNYGAADAGSNAAGSMLSGSHVAAATTWSSPAGNGSTYSLSSNNWTIGDFYQVSFNTLGSTSNSISWDQTRSGTGPSTFNALMSVDGGANWTTILAGYAVVQAGLTGSGTTSWNTVTNQPGFFTQTVALGAGADNQASVLVRFATTVTTAAAGTNRVDNINVTNT
;
A
#
# COMPACT_ATOMS: atom_id res chain seq x y z
N MET A 1 -52.32 28.49 46.02
CA MET A 1 -51.79 27.11 46.02
C MET A 1 -51.29 26.79 44.61
N LYS A 2 -50.01 26.42 44.51
CA LYS A 2 -49.27 25.79 43.39
C LYS A 2 -49.35 26.42 41.99
N ASN A 3 -48.30 27.17 41.63
CA ASN A 3 -47.86 27.34 40.23
C ASN A 3 -46.82 26.26 39.93
N GLN A 4 -47.17 25.26 39.11
CA GLN A 4 -46.22 24.26 38.61
C GLN A 4 -45.43 24.87 37.45
N PHE A 5 -44.12 25.06 37.64
CA PHE A 5 -43.19 25.33 36.56
C PHE A 5 -42.85 24.01 35.85
N LEU A 6 -43.27 23.85 34.60
CA LEU A 6 -42.77 22.78 33.73
C LEU A 6 -41.38 23.18 33.22
N ILE A 7 -40.36 22.44 33.64
CA ILE A 7 -39.02 22.50 33.03
C ILE A 7 -39.05 21.55 31.82
N ALA A 8 -38.99 22.10 30.62
CA ALA A 8 -38.81 21.31 29.40
C ALA A 8 -37.34 20.87 29.33
N ALA A 9 -37.07 19.58 29.53
CA ALA A 9 -35.77 18.99 29.28
C ALA A 9 -35.56 18.84 27.77
N LEU A 10 -34.67 19.66 27.20
CA LEU A 10 -34.25 19.53 25.81
C LEU A 10 -33.25 18.37 25.72
N ALA A 11 -33.70 17.21 25.22
CA ALA A 11 -32.81 16.10 24.91
C ALA A 11 -32.05 16.42 23.62
N ILE A 12 -30.76 16.76 23.74
CA ILE A 12 -29.86 16.90 22.59
C ILE A 12 -29.37 15.51 22.22
N THR A 13 -29.96 14.92 21.18
CA THR A 13 -29.46 13.69 20.58
C THR A 13 -28.18 14.04 19.81
N ALA A 14 -27.02 13.67 20.33
CA ALA A 14 -25.76 13.80 19.60
C ALA A 14 -25.79 12.81 18.42
N ILE A 15 -25.87 13.34 17.20
CA ILE A 15 -25.69 12.57 15.98
C ILE A 15 -24.19 12.30 15.88
N ALA A 16 -23.76 11.09 16.21
CA ALA A 16 -22.39 10.65 15.96
C ALA A 16 -22.22 10.53 14.43
N THR A 17 -21.55 11.51 13.81
CA THR A 17 -21.09 11.38 12.43
C THR A 17 -19.98 10.34 12.44
N THR A 18 -20.21 9.17 11.85
CA THR A 18 -19.13 8.25 11.52
C THR A 18 -18.28 8.94 10.47
N ALA A 19 -17.04 9.30 10.81
CA ALA A 19 -16.08 9.76 9.82
C ALA A 19 -15.87 8.63 8.81
N SER A 20 -16.12 8.91 7.52
CA SER A 20 -15.66 8.04 6.44
C SER A 20 -14.16 8.25 6.33
N ALA A 21 -13.41 7.18 6.03
CA ALA A 21 -12.01 7.35 5.74
C ALA A 21 -11.83 8.13 4.43
N ASP A 22 -11.08 9.24 4.44
CA ASP A 22 -10.75 9.95 3.20
C ASP A 22 -9.48 9.36 2.57
N LEU A 23 -9.39 9.43 1.24
CA LEU A 23 -8.20 8.98 0.52
C LEU A 23 -7.14 10.09 0.50
N VAL A 24 -6.00 9.82 1.11
CA VAL A 24 -4.83 10.72 1.14
C VAL A 24 -4.03 10.58 -0.14
N ALA A 25 -3.70 9.35 -0.56
CA ALA A 25 -3.02 9.07 -1.82
C ALA A 25 -3.36 7.65 -2.29
N GLY A 26 -3.63 7.45 -3.57
CA GLY A 26 -3.99 6.15 -4.15
C GLY A 26 -3.35 5.91 -5.52
N TRP A 27 -2.84 4.69 -5.71
CA TRP A 27 -2.31 4.20 -6.98
C TRP A 27 -3.23 3.10 -7.49
N SER A 28 -4.05 3.43 -8.49
CA SER A 28 -4.97 2.49 -9.17
C SER A 28 -4.32 1.73 -10.33
N MET A 29 -3.02 1.97 -10.55
CA MET A 29 -2.15 1.21 -11.44
C MET A 29 -2.61 1.20 -12.92
N THR A 30 -2.92 2.37 -13.46
CA THR A 30 -3.43 2.55 -14.83
C THR A 30 -2.36 2.66 -15.90
N THR A 31 -1.09 2.82 -15.51
CA THR A 31 0.04 3.01 -16.43
C THR A 31 0.87 1.73 -16.55
N SER A 32 1.21 1.33 -17.77
CA SER A 32 2.10 0.20 -18.00
C SER A 32 3.56 0.59 -17.81
N VAL A 33 4.38 -0.37 -17.42
CA VAL A 33 5.83 -0.23 -17.49
C VAL A 33 6.22 -0.20 -18.98
N PRO A 34 7.01 0.79 -19.43
CA PRO A 34 7.48 0.83 -20.82
C PRO A 34 8.21 -0.46 -21.22
N GLY A 35 8.01 -0.91 -22.47
CA GLY A 35 8.64 -2.14 -22.96
C GLY A 35 10.17 -2.12 -22.84
N ALA A 36 10.74 -3.25 -22.39
CA ALA A 36 12.17 -3.48 -22.13
C ALA A 36 12.79 -2.66 -20.97
N THR A 37 12.04 -2.40 -19.90
CA THR A 37 12.58 -1.72 -18.71
C THR A 37 13.38 -2.69 -17.83
N THR A 38 14.69 -2.46 -17.73
CA THR A 38 15.60 -3.17 -16.80
C THR A 38 16.44 -2.18 -16.00
N GLY A 39 16.85 -2.57 -14.80
CA GLY A 39 17.74 -1.76 -13.96
C GLY A 39 17.46 -1.89 -12.46
N VAL A 40 18.34 -1.29 -11.66
CA VAL A 40 18.30 -1.32 -10.19
C VAL A 40 17.18 -0.50 -9.55
N ALA A 41 16.51 0.35 -10.32
CA ALA A 41 15.44 1.20 -9.81
C ALA A 41 14.40 1.46 -10.90
N PHE A 42 13.17 1.69 -10.47
CA PHE A 42 12.09 2.09 -11.34
C PHE A 42 11.16 3.06 -10.63
N ASN A 43 10.81 4.15 -11.31
CA ASN A 43 9.82 5.12 -10.84
C ASN A 43 8.53 4.86 -11.62
N TYR A 44 7.49 4.40 -10.91
CA TYR A 44 6.18 4.15 -11.52
C TYR A 44 5.44 5.47 -11.77
N GLY A 45 5.44 6.37 -10.80
CA GLY A 45 4.81 7.68 -10.90
C GLY A 45 4.02 8.07 -9.65
N ALA A 46 3.44 9.26 -9.69
CA ALA A 46 2.59 9.78 -8.63
C ALA A 46 1.26 9.01 -8.52
N ALA A 47 0.64 9.09 -7.35
CA ALA A 47 -0.73 8.64 -7.12
C ALA A 47 -1.69 9.35 -8.09
N ASP A 48 -2.71 8.63 -8.53
CA ASP A 48 -3.76 9.11 -9.43
C ASP A 48 -5.04 9.54 -8.68
N ALA A 49 -5.10 9.30 -7.38
CA ALA A 49 -6.24 9.67 -6.53
C ALA A 49 -5.80 10.11 -5.13
N GLY A 50 -6.67 10.87 -4.45
CA GLY A 50 -6.49 11.34 -3.07
C GLY A 50 -6.11 12.82 -2.94
N SER A 51 -6.34 13.38 -1.75
CA SER A 51 -6.11 14.81 -1.47
C SER A 51 -4.64 15.24 -1.59
N ASN A 52 -3.72 14.33 -1.25
CA ASN A 52 -2.27 14.54 -1.26
C ASN A 52 -1.59 13.68 -2.34
N ALA A 53 -2.30 13.41 -3.44
CA ALA A 53 -1.75 12.68 -4.58
C ALA A 53 -0.59 13.43 -5.26
N ALA A 54 -0.69 14.75 -5.37
CA ALA A 54 0.35 15.59 -5.95
C ALA A 54 1.64 15.54 -5.12
N GLY A 55 2.78 15.31 -5.79
CA GLY A 55 4.09 15.17 -5.13
C GLY A 55 4.35 13.80 -4.49
N SER A 56 3.41 12.86 -4.60
CA SER A 56 3.65 11.46 -4.23
C SER A 56 4.42 10.70 -5.31
N MET A 57 4.92 9.50 -4.98
CA MET A 57 5.63 8.61 -5.91
C MET A 57 5.50 7.16 -5.46
N LEU A 58 5.18 6.25 -6.39
CA LEU A 58 5.46 4.83 -6.29
C LEU A 58 6.76 4.52 -7.05
N SER A 59 7.63 3.74 -6.44
CA SER A 59 8.92 3.34 -7.00
C SER A 59 9.33 1.95 -6.50
N GLY A 60 10.40 1.41 -7.06
CA GLY A 60 11.07 0.23 -6.53
C GLY A 60 12.58 0.30 -6.67
N SER A 61 13.28 -0.46 -5.84
CA SER A 61 14.73 -0.56 -5.86
C SER A 61 15.18 -2.00 -5.61
N HIS A 62 16.13 -2.45 -6.41
CA HIS A 62 16.77 -3.75 -6.34
C HIS A 62 18.28 -3.60 -6.40
N VAL A 63 19.01 -4.53 -5.79
CA VAL A 63 20.48 -4.61 -5.94
C VAL A 63 20.88 -5.07 -7.35
N ALA A 64 20.08 -5.94 -7.98
CA ALA A 64 20.42 -6.54 -9.26
C ALA A 64 20.13 -5.60 -10.45
N ALA A 65 21.15 -5.27 -11.24
CA ALA A 65 20.97 -4.50 -12.48
C ALA A 65 20.17 -5.27 -13.55
N ALA A 66 20.12 -6.60 -13.45
CA ALA A 66 19.31 -7.46 -14.31
C ALA A 66 17.82 -7.49 -13.95
N THR A 67 17.39 -6.76 -12.90
CA THR A 67 15.98 -6.65 -12.54
C THR A 67 15.20 -6.13 -13.74
N THR A 68 14.18 -6.89 -14.14
CA THR A 68 13.22 -6.54 -15.16
C THR A 68 11.97 -6.02 -14.48
N TRP A 69 11.54 -4.83 -14.88
CA TRP A 69 10.30 -4.21 -14.43
C TRP A 69 9.22 -4.46 -15.47
N SER A 70 8.02 -4.78 -15.02
CA SER A 70 6.91 -5.14 -15.89
C SER A 70 5.57 -4.76 -15.28
N SER A 71 4.54 -4.71 -16.12
CA SER A 71 3.17 -4.39 -15.72
C SER A 71 2.18 -5.46 -16.19
N PRO A 72 2.17 -6.67 -15.59
CA PRO A 72 1.13 -7.66 -15.86
C PRO A 72 -0.21 -7.18 -15.29
N ALA A 73 -1.30 -7.88 -15.61
CA ALA A 73 -2.63 -7.65 -15.04
C ALA A 73 -2.59 -7.51 -13.50
N GLY A 74 -3.42 -6.63 -12.95
CA GLY A 74 -3.59 -6.41 -11.51
C GLY A 74 -4.62 -7.33 -10.86
N ASN A 75 -4.92 -7.07 -9.58
CA ASN A 75 -6.00 -7.66 -8.79
C ASN A 75 -7.24 -6.76 -8.91
N GLY A 76 -7.95 -6.87 -10.04
CA GLY A 76 -9.07 -5.99 -10.40
C GLY A 76 -8.66 -4.64 -11.00
N SER A 77 -7.36 -4.35 -11.14
CA SER A 77 -6.85 -3.18 -11.87
C SER A 77 -6.27 -3.60 -13.23
N THR A 78 -6.07 -2.63 -14.12
CA THR A 78 -5.53 -2.86 -15.47
C THR A 78 -4.12 -3.46 -15.41
N TYR A 79 -3.27 -2.94 -14.50
CA TYR A 79 -1.89 -3.38 -14.34
C TYR A 79 -1.53 -3.52 -12.85
N SER A 80 -0.48 -4.28 -12.57
CA SER A 80 0.24 -4.26 -11.29
C SER A 80 1.70 -3.92 -11.56
N LEU A 81 2.43 -3.37 -10.59
CA LEU A 81 3.88 -3.22 -10.72
C LEU A 81 4.53 -4.54 -10.34
N SER A 82 5.32 -5.10 -11.25
CA SER A 82 6.01 -6.37 -11.05
C SER A 82 7.49 -6.29 -11.37
N SER A 83 8.30 -7.01 -10.60
CA SER A 83 9.74 -7.17 -10.82
C SER A 83 10.23 -8.56 -10.44
N ASN A 84 11.43 -8.90 -10.91
CA ASN A 84 12.14 -10.15 -10.62
C ASN A 84 13.50 -9.89 -9.93
N ASN A 85 14.35 -10.92 -9.78
CA ASN A 85 15.69 -10.81 -9.16
C ASN A 85 15.67 -10.27 -7.71
N TRP A 86 14.81 -10.80 -6.86
CA TRP A 86 14.67 -10.37 -5.47
C TRP A 86 15.78 -10.90 -4.56
N THR A 87 16.42 -9.99 -3.84
CA THR A 87 17.39 -10.21 -2.76
C THR A 87 16.91 -9.54 -1.48
N ILE A 88 17.27 -10.07 -0.31
CA ILE A 88 16.98 -9.46 0.99
C ILE A 88 17.28 -7.95 0.95
N GLY A 89 16.28 -7.14 1.32
CA GLY A 89 16.38 -5.68 1.34
C GLY A 89 15.91 -4.98 0.07
N ASP A 90 15.68 -5.68 -1.05
CA ASP A 90 14.98 -5.11 -2.21
C ASP A 90 13.55 -4.72 -1.83
N PHE A 91 13.00 -3.68 -2.46
CA PHE A 91 11.71 -3.13 -2.06
C PHE A 91 10.92 -2.45 -3.19
N TYR A 92 9.60 -2.40 -2.99
CA TYR A 92 8.76 -1.33 -3.51
C TYR A 92 8.59 -0.23 -2.45
N GLN A 93 8.42 1.02 -2.86
CA GLN A 93 8.28 2.16 -1.96
C GLN A 93 7.24 3.15 -2.48
N VAL A 94 6.39 3.64 -1.57
CA VAL A 94 5.62 4.86 -1.78
C VAL A 94 6.20 6.02 -0.98
N SER A 95 6.22 7.21 -1.57
CA SER A 95 6.48 8.47 -0.89
C SER A 95 5.25 9.38 -1.03
N PHE A 96 4.82 10.01 0.04
CA PHE A 96 3.66 10.91 0.07
C PHE A 96 3.79 11.88 1.24
N ASN A 97 2.82 12.77 1.41
CA ASN A 97 2.69 13.61 2.58
C ASN A 97 1.32 13.42 3.22
N THR A 98 1.23 13.64 4.52
CA THR A 98 0.01 13.52 5.33
C THR A 98 -0.38 14.88 5.90
N LEU A 99 0.05 15.98 5.29
CA LEU A 99 -0.32 17.32 5.73
C LEU A 99 -1.85 17.47 5.75
N GLY A 100 -2.37 17.95 6.89
CA GLY A 100 -3.81 18.06 7.11
C GLY A 100 -4.52 16.74 7.44
N SER A 101 -3.80 15.62 7.55
CA SER A 101 -4.36 14.29 7.84
C SER A 101 -3.74 13.67 9.10
N THR A 102 -4.58 13.06 9.93
CA THR A 102 -4.20 12.30 11.13
C THR A 102 -4.78 10.88 11.05
N SER A 103 -4.36 9.99 11.95
CA SER A 103 -4.90 8.61 12.00
C SER A 103 -4.71 7.85 10.68
N ASN A 104 -3.55 8.05 10.05
CA ASN A 104 -3.31 7.52 8.71
C ASN A 104 -3.10 6.00 8.72
N SER A 105 -3.60 5.32 7.69
CA SER A 105 -3.38 3.90 7.40
C SER A 105 -2.96 3.70 5.95
N ILE A 106 -2.23 2.62 5.67
CA ILE A 106 -1.89 2.21 4.31
C ILE A 106 -2.40 0.80 4.06
N SER A 107 -2.96 0.58 2.88
CA SER A 107 -3.29 -0.74 2.35
C SER A 107 -2.67 -0.97 0.98
N TRP A 108 -2.34 -2.21 0.66
CA TRP A 108 -1.83 -2.60 -0.65
C TRP A 108 -2.15 -4.07 -0.94
N ASP A 109 -2.32 -4.39 -2.22
CA ASP A 109 -2.40 -5.76 -2.68
C ASP A 109 -1.04 -6.27 -3.08
N GLN A 110 -0.73 -7.53 -2.73
CA GLN A 110 0.54 -8.14 -3.10
C GLN A 110 0.41 -9.62 -3.44
N THR A 111 1.13 -10.05 -4.48
CA THR A 111 1.29 -11.48 -4.80
C THR A 111 2.70 -11.81 -5.29
N ARG A 112 2.98 -13.10 -5.46
CA ARG A 112 4.27 -13.66 -5.91
C ARG A 112 4.06 -14.78 -6.91
N SER A 113 5.10 -15.06 -7.70
CA SER A 113 5.21 -16.35 -8.40
C SER A 113 5.69 -17.46 -7.47
N GLY A 114 5.64 -18.71 -7.92
CA GLY A 114 6.06 -19.86 -7.10
C GLY A 114 7.51 -19.83 -6.64
N THR A 115 8.39 -19.16 -7.39
CA THR A 115 9.79 -18.95 -7.03
C THR A 115 10.09 -17.51 -6.59
N GLY A 116 9.07 -16.65 -6.47
CA GLY A 116 9.21 -15.28 -5.97
C GLY A 116 9.25 -15.18 -4.45
N PRO A 117 9.56 -13.99 -3.89
CA PRO A 117 9.74 -13.79 -2.45
C PRO A 117 8.44 -14.00 -1.68
N SER A 118 8.51 -14.80 -0.61
CA SER A 118 7.37 -15.23 0.20
C SER A 118 7.09 -14.33 1.40
N THR A 119 8.06 -13.53 1.84
CA THR A 119 7.96 -12.76 3.10
C THR A 119 8.57 -11.37 2.95
N PHE A 120 7.91 -10.41 3.58
CA PHE A 120 8.24 -8.99 3.51
C PHE A 120 8.05 -8.32 4.87
N ASN A 121 8.72 -7.18 5.05
CA ASN A 121 8.42 -6.20 6.09
C ASN A 121 7.82 -4.95 5.44
N ALA A 122 6.84 -4.33 6.09
CA ALA A 122 6.48 -2.95 5.83
C ALA A 122 7.26 -2.04 6.79
N LEU A 123 8.03 -1.11 6.24
CA LEU A 123 8.87 -0.17 6.98
C LEU A 123 8.40 1.25 6.68
N MET A 124 8.40 2.12 7.67
CA MET A 124 8.03 3.53 7.53
C MET A 124 9.19 4.45 7.92
N SER A 125 9.32 5.55 7.19
CA SER A 125 10.17 6.68 7.56
C SER A 125 9.38 7.97 7.44
N VAL A 126 9.61 8.91 8.37
CA VAL A 126 9.02 10.26 8.38
C VAL A 126 10.08 11.35 8.30
N ASP A 127 11.33 10.96 8.00
CA ASP A 127 12.52 11.81 7.99
C ASP A 127 13.30 11.68 6.67
N GLY A 128 12.59 11.40 5.57
CA GLY A 128 13.19 11.29 4.24
C GLY A 128 14.06 10.05 4.05
N GLY A 129 13.88 9.02 4.88
CA GLY A 129 14.56 7.73 4.77
C GLY A 129 15.83 7.61 5.61
N ALA A 130 16.09 8.56 6.52
CA ALA A 130 17.23 8.50 7.42
C ALA A 130 17.05 7.44 8.53
N ASN A 131 15.84 7.34 9.08
CA ASN A 131 15.48 6.31 10.06
C ASN A 131 14.22 5.54 9.61
N TRP A 132 14.18 4.25 9.93
CA TRP A 132 13.11 3.34 9.54
C TRP A 132 12.52 2.63 10.75
N THR A 133 11.20 2.64 10.85
CA THR A 133 10.43 1.88 11.85
C THR A 133 9.67 0.75 11.15
N THR A 134 9.76 -0.47 11.66
CA THR A 134 8.94 -1.58 11.15
C THR A 134 7.49 -1.42 11.61
N ILE A 135 6.57 -1.29 10.65
CA ILE A 135 5.13 -1.17 10.92
C ILE A 135 4.38 -2.49 10.71
N LEU A 136 4.90 -3.40 9.88
CA LEU A 136 4.40 -4.77 9.74
C LEU A 136 5.58 -5.71 9.52
N ALA A 137 5.82 -6.63 10.45
CA ALA A 137 6.96 -7.55 10.39
C ALA A 137 6.58 -8.90 9.77
N GLY A 138 7.41 -9.39 8.85
CA GLY A 138 7.42 -10.78 8.37
C GLY A 138 6.11 -11.26 7.75
N TYR A 139 5.33 -10.36 7.13
CA TYR A 139 4.04 -10.76 6.56
C TYR A 139 4.27 -11.67 5.34
N ALA A 140 3.41 -12.68 5.23
CA ALA A 140 3.45 -13.63 4.13
C ALA A 140 2.78 -13.05 2.88
N VAL A 141 3.38 -13.30 1.72
CA VAL A 141 2.80 -12.96 0.42
C VAL A 141 2.22 -14.21 -0.22
N VAL A 142 0.92 -14.20 -0.49
CA VAL A 142 0.20 -15.33 -1.07
C VAL A 142 0.56 -15.49 -2.55
N GLN A 143 0.81 -16.72 -2.99
CA GLN A 143 0.93 -17.05 -4.41
C GLN A 143 -0.47 -17.23 -5.01
N ALA A 144 -0.87 -16.32 -5.89
CA ALA A 144 -2.19 -16.37 -6.52
C ALA A 144 -2.39 -17.65 -7.34
N GLY A 145 -3.57 -18.26 -7.20
CA GLY A 145 -3.97 -19.48 -7.92
C GLY A 145 -3.24 -20.75 -7.49
N LEU A 146 -2.43 -20.71 -6.43
CA LEU A 146 -1.81 -21.92 -5.88
C LEU A 146 -2.87 -22.81 -5.25
N THR A 147 -2.88 -24.11 -5.58
CA THR A 147 -3.78 -25.09 -4.96
C THR A 147 -3.64 -25.06 -3.44
N GLY A 148 -4.76 -24.96 -2.72
CA GLY A 148 -4.80 -24.88 -1.27
C GLY A 148 -4.62 -23.46 -0.68
N SER A 149 -4.36 -22.43 -1.51
CA SER A 149 -4.29 -21.04 -1.04
C SER A 149 -5.65 -20.38 -0.79
N GLY A 150 -6.75 -20.98 -1.29
CA GLY A 150 -8.07 -20.37 -1.28
C GLY A 150 -8.24 -19.20 -2.25
N THR A 151 -7.20 -18.87 -3.02
CA THR A 151 -7.22 -17.77 -4.01
C THR A 151 -7.53 -18.26 -5.42
N THR A 152 -8.04 -17.36 -6.26
CA THR A 152 -8.08 -17.58 -7.71
C THR A 152 -6.85 -16.98 -8.37
N SER A 153 -6.78 -17.08 -9.71
CA SER A 153 -5.75 -16.39 -10.49
C SER A 153 -5.82 -14.87 -10.30
N TRP A 154 -4.66 -14.24 -10.20
CA TRP A 154 -4.50 -12.78 -10.22
C TRP A 154 -4.89 -12.21 -11.59
N ASN A 155 -5.92 -11.37 -11.67
CA ASN A 155 -6.51 -10.92 -12.93
C ASN A 155 -7.25 -9.58 -12.83
N THR A 156 -7.47 -8.93 -13.98
CA THR A 156 -8.06 -7.58 -14.09
C THR A 156 -9.54 -7.49 -13.73
N VAL A 157 -10.24 -8.60 -13.48
CA VAL A 157 -11.71 -8.65 -13.32
C VAL A 157 -12.10 -8.87 -11.87
N THR A 158 -11.47 -9.83 -11.19
CA THR A 158 -11.84 -10.21 -9.82
C THR A 158 -10.84 -9.63 -8.84
N ASN A 159 -11.26 -8.63 -8.07
CA ASN A 159 -10.52 -8.17 -6.90
C ASN A 159 -10.75 -9.13 -5.71
N GLN A 160 -9.68 -9.62 -5.08
CA GLN A 160 -9.73 -10.53 -3.92
C GLN A 160 -9.05 -9.92 -2.67
N PRO A 161 -9.64 -8.86 -2.07
CA PRO A 161 -8.96 -8.12 -1.02
C PRO A 161 -8.73 -8.94 0.27
N GLY A 162 -9.59 -9.91 0.56
CA GLY A 162 -9.45 -10.79 1.73
C GLY A 162 -8.23 -11.72 1.71
N PHE A 163 -7.51 -11.81 0.59
CA PHE A 163 -6.35 -12.70 0.43
C PHE A 163 -5.06 -11.97 0.10
N PHE A 164 -5.15 -10.90 -0.69
CA PHE A 164 -3.98 -10.19 -1.19
C PHE A 164 -3.74 -8.85 -0.49
N THR A 165 -4.75 -8.28 0.15
CA THR A 165 -4.64 -6.98 0.79
C THR A 165 -3.99 -7.09 2.15
N GLN A 166 -2.93 -6.32 2.33
CA GLN A 166 -2.37 -6.00 3.63
C GLN A 166 -2.86 -4.60 4.03
N THR A 167 -3.19 -4.39 5.30
CA THR A 167 -3.54 -3.07 5.84
C THR A 167 -2.83 -2.87 7.17
N VAL A 168 -2.26 -1.68 7.36
CA VAL A 168 -1.55 -1.32 8.59
C VAL A 168 -1.76 0.16 8.92
N ALA A 169 -1.96 0.46 10.21
CA ALA A 169 -1.97 1.83 10.70
C ALA A 169 -0.54 2.38 10.71
N LEU A 170 -0.36 3.62 10.25
CA LEU A 170 0.95 4.29 10.25
C LEU A 170 1.32 4.86 11.62
N GLY A 171 0.32 5.06 12.49
CA GLY A 171 0.48 5.59 13.84
C GLY A 171 0.72 7.10 13.87
N ALA A 172 0.69 7.68 15.07
CA ALA A 172 0.73 9.13 15.27
C ALA A 172 2.02 9.81 14.75
N GLY A 173 3.11 9.06 14.59
CA GLY A 173 4.35 9.58 14.00
C GLY A 173 4.19 10.00 12.53
N ALA A 174 3.21 9.45 11.82
CA ALA A 174 2.90 9.79 10.44
C ALA A 174 1.86 10.91 10.30
N ASP A 175 1.37 11.50 11.40
CA ASP A 175 0.33 12.52 11.35
C ASP A 175 0.91 13.89 10.98
N ASN A 176 0.24 14.58 10.05
CA ASN A 176 0.59 15.91 9.58
C ASN A 176 2.07 16.07 9.17
N GLN A 177 2.62 15.06 8.48
CA GLN A 177 4.02 15.02 8.05
C GLN A 177 4.16 15.50 6.60
N ALA A 178 5.17 16.33 6.35
CA ALA A 178 5.51 16.80 5.01
C ALA A 178 6.13 15.69 4.13
N SER A 179 6.65 14.62 4.75
CA SER A 179 7.21 13.48 4.04
C SER A 179 7.00 12.20 4.84
N VAL A 180 6.37 11.22 4.21
CA VAL A 180 6.25 9.85 4.69
C VAL A 180 6.70 8.92 3.57
N LEU A 181 7.56 7.96 3.91
CA LEU A 181 7.97 6.87 3.04
C LEU A 181 7.47 5.57 3.64
N VAL A 182 6.90 4.68 2.82
CA VAL A 182 6.61 3.30 3.22
C VAL A 182 7.28 2.35 2.23
N ARG A 183 8.09 1.41 2.73
CA ARG A 183 8.74 0.35 1.95
C ARG A 183 8.08 -1.00 2.23
N PHE A 184 7.85 -1.75 1.16
CA PHE A 184 7.54 -3.18 1.20
C PHE A 184 8.84 -3.93 0.85
N ALA A 185 9.63 -4.24 1.88
CA ALA A 185 10.99 -4.78 1.71
C ALA A 185 11.01 -6.30 1.89
N THR A 186 11.60 -7.03 0.95
CA THR A 186 11.67 -8.49 1.05
C THR A 186 12.65 -8.93 2.14
N THR A 187 12.30 -10.00 2.84
CA THR A 187 13.16 -10.62 3.87
C THR A 187 13.84 -11.89 3.38
N VAL A 188 13.70 -12.22 2.09
CA VAL A 188 14.28 -13.44 1.48
C VAL A 188 14.94 -13.13 0.13
N THR A 189 15.96 -13.92 -0.20
CA THR A 189 16.54 -13.96 -1.55
C THR A 189 15.90 -15.09 -2.33
N THR A 190 15.56 -14.85 -3.59
CA THR A 190 14.88 -15.85 -4.43
C THR A 190 15.58 -16.13 -5.75
N ALA A 191 15.07 -17.09 -6.51
CA ALA A 191 15.56 -17.35 -7.86
C ALA A 191 15.35 -16.12 -8.76
N ALA A 192 16.24 -15.95 -9.76
CA ALA A 192 16.24 -14.79 -10.65
C ALA A 192 14.90 -14.55 -11.36
N ALA A 193 14.22 -15.63 -11.78
CA ALA A 193 12.92 -15.55 -12.45
C ALA A 193 11.73 -15.42 -11.48
N GLY A 194 11.97 -15.51 -10.17
CA GLY A 194 10.94 -15.30 -9.16
C GLY A 194 10.44 -13.86 -9.19
N THR A 195 9.13 -13.67 -9.24
CA THR A 195 8.51 -12.35 -9.31
C THR A 195 7.67 -12.04 -8.09
N ASN A 196 7.55 -10.76 -7.82
CA ASN A 196 6.55 -10.20 -6.92
C ASN A 196 5.75 -9.13 -7.69
N ARG A 197 4.55 -8.82 -7.19
CA ARG A 197 3.66 -7.81 -7.75
C ARG A 197 3.00 -7.03 -6.63
N VAL A 198 2.94 -5.71 -6.76
CA VAL A 198 2.14 -4.81 -5.91
C VAL A 198 1.11 -4.06 -6.73
N ASP A 199 -0.02 -3.77 -6.08
CA ASP A 199 -1.19 -3.18 -6.73
C ASP A 199 -2.10 -2.49 -5.70
N ASN A 200 -3.08 -1.70 -6.17
CA ASN A 200 -4.13 -1.07 -5.36
C ASN A 200 -3.63 -0.43 -4.05
N ILE A 201 -2.55 0.36 -4.12
CA ILE A 201 -1.94 0.96 -2.94
C ILE A 201 -2.75 2.20 -2.56
N ASN A 202 -3.27 2.23 -1.33
CA ASN A 202 -4.07 3.34 -0.81
C ASN A 202 -3.56 3.79 0.55
N VAL A 203 -3.44 5.10 0.75
CA VAL A 203 -3.25 5.76 2.04
C VAL A 203 -4.55 6.45 2.39
N THR A 204 -5.09 6.17 3.55
CA THR A 204 -6.34 6.76 4.04
C THR A 204 -6.16 7.37 5.43
N ASN A 205 -7.03 8.30 5.80
CA ASN A 205 -7.16 8.82 7.17
C ASN A 205 -8.55 8.49 7.73
N THR A 206 -8.76 8.63 9.04
CA THR A 206 -10.07 8.45 9.71
C THR A 206 -10.28 9.51 10.77
#